data_AF-A0A0S1SC29-F1
#
_entry.id   AF-A0A0S1SC29-F1
#
_cell.length_a   1.000
_cell.length_b   1.000
_cell.length_c   1.000
_cell.angle_alpha   90.00
_cell.angle_beta   90.00
_cell.angle_gamma   90.00
#
_symmetry.space_group_name_H-M   'P 1'
#
loop_
_entity.id
_entity.type
_entity.pdbx_description
1 polymer ?
#
loop_
_entity_poly.entity_id
_entity_poly.type
_entity_poly.pdbx_seq_one_letter_code
_entity_poly.pdbx_strand_id
1 'polypeptide(L)'
;MKYFLILGFLLLNLTAHAQIELRGDLGDVYYSKDLYKTTYNSPEGSPYLNENFTPAKINDINETKLVRFNAYEDRIEVMVEENKVIVLPDTQTYTISLLDGSNKVFETKNYLDEKGNLKNSFFELIVIKEKHSLYLKEKIEFTKAVKAQGYQDSQPAMFKKQKESYFITDFKGQSDQLIYLPRKLKNFLKLFPAHSKTIKSFIKDNKLKIDKSGDLLKIFDFYFSRP
;
A
#
# COMPACT_ATOMS: atom_id res chain seq x y z
N MET A 1 -59.36 -53.92 -19.08
CA MET A 1 -59.65 -52.78 -18.18
C MET A 1 -58.32 -52.13 -17.82
N LYS A 2 -58.07 -50.93 -18.34
CA LYS A 2 -56.83 -50.16 -18.17
C LYS A 2 -56.84 -49.47 -16.80
N TYR A 3 -55.79 -49.64 -15.99
CA TYR A 3 -55.38 -48.63 -15.00
C TYR A 3 -53.85 -48.59 -14.91
N PHE A 4 -53.30 -47.54 -15.53
CA PHE A 4 -52.03 -46.90 -15.22
C PHE A 4 -52.15 -46.22 -13.84
N LEU A 5 -51.09 -46.18 -13.01
CA LEU A 5 -50.64 -45.00 -12.25
C LEU A 5 -49.41 -45.37 -11.39
N ILE A 6 -48.20 -45.05 -11.87
CA ILE A 6 -47.36 -43.90 -11.49
C ILE A 6 -46.60 -44.10 -10.17
N LEU A 7 -45.32 -44.40 -10.36
CA LEU A 7 -44.23 -44.45 -9.40
C LEU A 7 -43.95 -43.02 -8.88
N GLY A 8 -44.29 -42.74 -7.61
CA GLY A 8 -43.99 -41.47 -6.96
C GLY A 8 -42.61 -41.48 -6.33
N PHE A 9 -41.61 -40.94 -7.03
CA PHE A 9 -40.26 -40.70 -6.50
C PHE A 9 -40.30 -39.41 -5.66
N LEU A 10 -40.34 -39.53 -4.33
CA LEU A 10 -40.35 -38.40 -3.42
C LEU A 10 -38.90 -37.99 -3.09
N LEU A 11 -38.28 -37.18 -3.96
CA LEU A 11 -37.04 -36.46 -3.66
C LEU A 11 -37.39 -35.15 -2.94
N LEU A 12 -37.41 -35.18 -1.61
CA LEU A 12 -37.39 -33.96 -0.81
C LEU A 12 -35.95 -33.47 -0.70
N ASN A 13 -35.65 -32.42 -1.46
CA ASN A 13 -34.39 -31.68 -1.39
C ASN A 13 -34.25 -31.03 -0.01
N LEU A 14 -33.33 -31.55 0.79
CA LEU A 14 -32.76 -30.85 1.94
C LEU A 14 -31.83 -29.75 1.42
N THR A 15 -32.33 -28.53 1.24
CA THR A 15 -31.43 -27.38 1.10
C THR A 15 -31.02 -26.89 2.47
N ALA A 16 -30.08 -27.61 3.10
CA ALA A 16 -29.28 -27.05 4.16
C ALA A 16 -28.43 -25.93 3.55
N HIS A 17 -28.80 -24.67 3.81
CA HIS A 17 -27.90 -23.55 3.57
C HIS A 17 -26.84 -23.57 4.69
N ALA A 18 -25.89 -24.49 4.57
CA ALA A 18 -24.64 -24.36 5.28
C ALA A 18 -23.92 -23.16 4.66
N GLN A 19 -23.89 -22.05 5.40
CA GLN A 19 -23.02 -20.93 5.09
C GLN A 19 -21.60 -21.50 5.17
N ILE A 20 -20.95 -21.68 4.01
CA ILE A 20 -19.60 -22.24 3.95
C ILE A 20 -18.67 -21.18 4.53
N GLU A 21 -18.33 -21.31 5.81
CA GLU A 21 -17.08 -20.76 6.35
C GLU A 21 -15.94 -21.48 5.62
N LEU A 22 -15.41 -20.86 4.57
CA LEU A 22 -14.16 -21.26 3.94
C LEU A 22 -12.99 -20.81 4.83
N ARG A 23 -12.80 -21.48 5.96
CA ARG A 23 -11.54 -21.41 6.73
C ARG A 23 -10.52 -22.34 6.08
N GLY A 24 -9.47 -21.78 5.48
CA GLY A 24 -8.32 -22.56 5.00
C GLY A 24 -7.48 -23.10 6.15
N ASP A 25 -6.70 -24.15 5.87
CA ASP A 25 -5.88 -24.95 6.81
C ASP A 25 -4.76 -24.17 7.56
N LEU A 26 -4.67 -22.85 7.37
CA LEU A 26 -3.71 -21.96 8.04
C LEU A 26 -4.39 -20.78 8.77
N GLY A 27 -5.72 -20.76 8.87
CA GLY A 27 -6.44 -19.67 9.53
C GLY A 27 -6.57 -18.39 8.68
N ASP A 28 -6.28 -18.47 7.38
CA ASP A 28 -6.37 -17.34 6.45
C ASP A 28 -7.82 -16.96 6.15
N VAL A 29 -8.10 -15.65 6.20
CA VAL A 29 -9.40 -15.06 5.85
C VAL A 29 -9.37 -14.64 4.38
N TYR A 30 -10.23 -15.24 3.57
CA TYR A 30 -10.40 -14.87 2.17
C TYR A 30 -11.38 -13.72 2.00
N TYR A 31 -11.05 -12.81 1.09
CA TYR A 31 -11.92 -11.72 0.68
C TYR A 31 -12.20 -11.80 -0.82
N SER A 32 -13.32 -11.23 -1.24
CA SER A 32 -13.54 -10.94 -2.66
C SER A 32 -12.57 -9.85 -3.12
N LYS A 33 -11.98 -10.00 -4.31
CA LYS A 33 -11.10 -8.96 -4.90
C LYS A 33 -11.82 -7.62 -5.08
N ASP A 34 -13.14 -7.60 -5.13
CA ASP A 34 -13.93 -6.38 -5.30
C ASP A 34 -14.70 -6.01 -4.03
N LEU A 35 -14.31 -6.56 -2.87
CA LEU A 35 -15.00 -6.33 -1.59
C LEU A 35 -15.21 -4.84 -1.30
N TYR A 36 -14.21 -4.00 -1.56
CA TYR A 36 -14.28 -2.56 -1.34
C TYR A 36 -15.45 -1.90 -2.09
N LYS A 37 -15.84 -2.39 -3.28
CA LYS A 37 -16.98 -1.87 -4.03
C LYS A 37 -18.28 -2.07 -3.27
N THR A 38 -18.42 -3.18 -2.53
CA THR A 38 -19.59 -3.39 -1.67
C THR A 38 -19.47 -2.62 -0.35
N THR A 39 -18.31 -2.67 0.31
CA THR A 39 -18.07 -2.03 1.62
C THR A 39 -18.23 -0.51 1.58
N TYR A 40 -17.87 0.12 0.46
CA TYR A 40 -17.88 1.57 0.30
C TYR A 40 -18.97 2.06 -0.68
N ASN A 41 -19.97 1.23 -0.99
CA ASN A 41 -21.12 1.57 -1.84
C ASN A 41 -20.74 2.07 -3.24
N SER A 42 -19.89 1.30 -3.94
CA SER A 42 -19.40 1.54 -5.30
C SER A 42 -18.80 2.94 -5.47
N PRO A 43 -17.73 3.26 -4.72
CA PRO A 43 -17.13 4.58 -4.76
C PRO A 43 -16.41 4.83 -6.08
N GLU A 44 -16.25 6.10 -6.43
CA GLU A 44 -15.36 6.50 -7.52
C GLU A 44 -13.88 6.25 -7.14
N GLY A 45 -13.08 5.86 -8.14
CA GLY A 45 -11.68 5.53 -7.93
C GLY A 45 -11.47 4.18 -7.22
N SER A 46 -10.28 3.99 -6.68
CA SER A 46 -9.82 2.72 -6.13
C SER A 46 -8.96 2.95 -4.88
N PRO A 47 -9.03 2.09 -3.85
CA PRO A 47 -8.15 2.16 -2.68
C PRO A 47 -6.73 1.67 -3.00
N TYR A 48 -6.48 1.19 -4.23
CA TYR A 48 -5.24 0.54 -4.63
C TYR A 48 -4.30 1.47 -5.40
N LEU A 49 -2.98 1.26 -5.25
CA LEU A 49 -1.97 1.93 -6.09
C LEU A 49 -2.13 1.59 -7.57
N ASN A 50 -2.47 0.33 -7.83
CA ASN A 50 -2.92 -0.19 -9.11
C ASN A 50 -4.15 -1.06 -8.84
N GLU A 51 -5.27 -0.81 -9.53
CA GLU A 51 -6.49 -1.59 -9.35
C GLU A 51 -6.30 -3.06 -9.77
N ASN A 52 -5.46 -3.28 -10.79
CA ASN A 52 -5.16 -4.60 -11.31
C ASN A 52 -4.05 -5.27 -10.50
N PHE A 53 -4.16 -6.60 -10.37
CA PHE A 53 -3.11 -7.41 -9.80
C PHE A 53 -1.91 -7.48 -10.74
N THR A 54 -0.72 -7.40 -10.15
CA THR A 54 0.56 -7.39 -10.85
C THR A 54 1.35 -8.65 -10.47
N PRO A 55 1.97 -9.37 -11.42
CA PRO A 55 2.84 -10.49 -11.09
C PRO A 55 4.06 -10.01 -10.31
N ALA A 56 4.46 -10.74 -9.27
CA ALA A 56 5.58 -10.37 -8.40
C ALA A 56 6.28 -11.60 -7.81
N LYS A 57 7.54 -11.40 -7.39
CA LYS A 57 8.24 -12.26 -6.43
C LYS A 57 8.08 -11.68 -5.03
N ILE A 58 7.84 -12.53 -4.03
CA ILE A 58 7.69 -12.14 -2.63
C ILE A 58 8.74 -12.90 -1.81
N ASN A 59 9.68 -12.19 -1.18
CA ASN A 59 10.81 -12.79 -0.46
C ASN A 59 11.47 -13.90 -1.29
N ASP A 60 11.78 -15.03 -0.65
CA ASP A 60 12.37 -16.22 -1.28
C ASP A 60 11.33 -17.21 -1.82
N ILE A 61 10.05 -16.79 -1.96
CA ILE A 61 9.01 -17.65 -2.53
C ILE A 61 9.29 -17.83 -4.01
N ASN A 62 9.58 -19.09 -4.40
CA ASN A 62 9.91 -19.45 -5.78
C ASN A 62 8.78 -19.17 -6.77
N GLU A 63 7.53 -19.33 -6.35
CA GLU A 63 6.36 -19.11 -7.20
C GLU A 63 6.12 -17.63 -7.48
N THR A 64 5.68 -17.32 -8.69
CA THR A 64 5.17 -15.99 -9.00
C THR A 64 3.78 -15.83 -8.40
N LYS A 65 3.56 -14.72 -7.68
CA LYS A 65 2.27 -14.39 -7.07
C LYS A 65 1.67 -13.15 -7.74
N LEU A 66 0.35 -13.05 -7.75
CA LEU A 66 -0.37 -11.88 -8.20
C LEU A 66 -0.65 -10.99 -7.00
N VAL A 67 -0.12 -9.76 -6.99
CA VAL A 67 -0.21 -8.84 -5.84
C VAL A 67 -0.85 -7.51 -6.21
N ARG A 68 -1.43 -6.84 -5.22
CA ARG A 68 -1.76 -5.40 -5.29
C ARG A 68 -1.64 -4.76 -3.92
N PHE A 69 -1.57 -3.43 -3.91
CA PHE A 69 -1.29 -2.64 -2.71
C PHE A 69 -2.46 -1.71 -2.40
N ASN A 70 -3.14 -1.96 -1.28
CA ASN A 70 -4.21 -1.11 -0.76
C ASN A 70 -3.59 0.04 0.02
N ALA A 71 -3.49 1.23 -0.59
CA ALA A 71 -2.89 2.40 0.03
C ALA A 71 -3.87 3.23 0.87
N TYR A 72 -5.12 2.78 1.00
CA TYR A 72 -6.07 3.33 1.97
C TYR A 72 -6.03 2.56 3.29
N GLU A 73 -6.07 1.23 3.24
CA GLU A 73 -6.02 0.36 4.43
C GLU A 73 -4.60 -0.03 4.85
N ASP A 74 -3.58 0.34 4.06
CA ASP A 74 -2.16 0.03 4.29
C ASP A 74 -1.90 -1.49 4.30
N ARG A 75 -2.44 -2.19 3.30
CA ARG A 75 -2.40 -3.67 3.19
C ARG A 75 -1.87 -4.13 1.84
N ILE A 76 -1.22 -5.29 1.85
CA ILE A 76 -0.78 -5.99 0.66
C ILE A 76 -1.69 -7.19 0.45
N GLU A 77 -2.28 -7.29 -0.74
CA GLU A 77 -3.20 -8.36 -1.09
C GLU A 77 -2.57 -9.29 -2.11
N VAL A 78 -2.75 -10.60 -1.91
CA VAL A 78 -2.30 -11.65 -2.83
C VAL A 78 -3.53 -12.39 -3.35
N MET A 79 -3.65 -12.49 -4.67
CA MET A 79 -4.68 -13.33 -5.29
C MET A 79 -4.22 -14.79 -5.26
N VAL A 80 -4.99 -15.64 -4.59
CA VAL A 80 -4.70 -17.07 -4.43
C VAL A 80 -5.49 -17.92 -5.41
N GLU A 81 -6.70 -17.46 -5.77
CA GLU A 81 -7.57 -18.05 -6.78
C GLU A 81 -8.37 -16.92 -7.44
N GLU A 82 -9.07 -17.22 -8.53
CA GLU A 82 -9.91 -16.23 -9.19
C GLU A 82 -10.90 -15.61 -8.20
N ASN A 83 -10.88 -14.28 -8.09
CA ASN A 83 -11.70 -13.48 -7.18
C ASN A 83 -11.48 -13.73 -5.68
N LYS A 84 -10.54 -14.58 -5.27
CA LYS A 84 -10.17 -14.80 -3.85
C LYS A 84 -8.82 -14.19 -3.53
N VAL A 85 -8.80 -13.31 -2.54
CA VAL A 85 -7.59 -12.61 -2.10
C VAL A 85 -7.35 -12.87 -0.62
N ILE A 86 -6.09 -12.97 -0.24
CA ILE A 86 -5.63 -12.93 1.15
C ILE A 86 -4.87 -11.63 1.40
N VAL A 87 -4.82 -11.19 2.66
CA VAL A 87 -4.00 -10.06 3.09
C VAL A 87 -2.74 -10.61 3.74
N LEU A 88 -1.57 -10.10 3.35
CA LEU A 88 -0.32 -10.48 4.00
C LEU A 88 -0.29 -9.94 5.44
N PRO A 89 0.05 -10.79 6.44
CA PRO A 89 0.17 -10.36 7.84
C PRO A 89 1.20 -9.24 8.02
N ASP A 90 0.84 -8.18 8.74
CA ASP A 90 1.71 -7.03 9.07
C ASP A 90 2.79 -7.34 10.12
N THR A 91 2.79 -8.57 10.65
CA THR A 91 3.78 -9.08 11.62
C THR A 91 5.06 -9.59 10.98
N GLN A 92 5.08 -9.73 9.64
CA GLN A 92 6.24 -10.23 8.90
C GLN A 92 6.82 -9.15 8.00
N THR A 93 8.08 -9.34 7.60
CA THR A 93 8.75 -8.47 6.62
C THR A 93 8.65 -9.06 5.23
N TYR A 94 8.26 -8.24 4.26
CA TYR A 94 8.19 -8.61 2.85
C TYR A 94 9.05 -7.68 1.99
N THR A 95 9.72 -8.28 1.01
CA THR A 95 10.30 -7.64 -0.17
C THR A 95 9.56 -8.18 -1.38
N ILE A 96 8.96 -7.29 -2.17
CA ILE A 96 8.06 -7.63 -3.27
C ILE A 96 8.58 -6.97 -4.53
N SER A 97 9.10 -7.77 -5.46
CA SER A 97 9.63 -7.29 -6.74
C SER A 97 8.59 -7.49 -7.84
N LEU A 98 8.13 -6.41 -8.46
CA LEU A 98 7.15 -6.47 -9.54
C LEU A 98 7.77 -6.98 -10.84
N LEU A 99 7.03 -7.84 -11.53
CA LEU A 99 7.43 -8.50 -12.78
C LEU A 99 6.64 -7.94 -13.98
N ASP A 100 6.28 -6.66 -13.94
CA ASP A 100 5.57 -5.92 -14.99
C ASP A 100 6.49 -5.09 -15.89
N GLY A 101 7.82 -5.24 -15.72
CA GLY A 101 8.83 -4.46 -16.44
C GLY A 101 9.15 -3.10 -15.83
N SER A 102 8.47 -2.69 -14.75
CA SER A 102 8.76 -1.43 -14.05
C SER A 102 10.02 -1.47 -13.19
N ASN A 103 10.49 -2.69 -12.84
CA ASN A 103 11.55 -2.95 -11.87
C ASN A 103 11.27 -2.36 -10.47
N LYS A 104 10.01 -2.07 -10.15
CA LYS A 104 9.65 -1.57 -8.83
C LYS A 104 9.78 -2.66 -7.77
N VAL A 105 10.34 -2.27 -6.64
CA VAL A 105 10.45 -3.10 -5.43
C VAL A 105 9.69 -2.42 -4.31
N PHE A 106 8.87 -3.18 -3.61
CA PHE A 106 8.16 -2.73 -2.41
C PHE A 106 8.68 -3.49 -1.20
N GLU A 107 8.96 -2.78 -0.11
CA GLU A 107 9.40 -3.37 1.15
C GLU A 107 8.48 -2.95 2.30
N THR A 108 8.20 -3.86 3.21
CA THR A 108 7.57 -3.49 4.48
C THR A 108 8.61 -2.98 5.46
N LYS A 109 8.39 -1.79 6.03
CA LYS A 109 9.31 -1.16 6.98
C LYS A 109 8.57 -0.58 8.17
N ASN A 110 9.29 -0.50 9.28
CA ASN A 110 8.83 0.22 10.46
C ASN A 110 9.13 1.72 10.31
N TYR A 111 8.20 2.57 10.74
CA TYR A 111 8.37 4.01 10.77
C TYR A 111 7.56 4.62 11.93
N LEU A 112 7.88 5.85 12.31
CA LEU A 112 7.06 6.62 13.25
C LEU A 112 6.05 7.46 12.47
N ASP A 113 4.77 7.33 12.81
CA ASP A 113 3.74 8.21 12.27
C ASP A 113 3.87 9.65 12.82
N GLU A 114 3.05 10.58 12.31
CA GLU A 114 3.10 11.99 12.75
C GLU A 114 2.82 12.19 14.25
N LYS A 115 2.23 11.18 14.92
CA LYS A 115 1.94 11.17 16.36
C LYS A 115 3.03 10.47 17.17
N GLY A 116 4.08 9.96 16.52
CA GLY A 116 5.18 9.23 17.15
C GLY A 116 4.86 7.77 17.46
N ASN A 117 3.80 7.19 16.90
CA ASN A 117 3.52 5.76 17.07
C ASN A 117 4.36 4.95 16.08
N LEU A 118 4.94 3.85 16.55
CA LEU A 118 5.56 2.87 15.68
C LEU A 118 4.49 2.17 14.84
N LYS A 119 4.71 2.15 13.53
CA LYS A 119 3.83 1.53 12.52
C LYS A 119 4.68 0.71 11.56
N ASN A 120 4.11 -0.39 11.07
CA ASN A 120 4.61 -1.11 9.92
C ASN A 120 3.75 -0.76 8.70
N SER A 121 4.37 -0.69 7.53
CA SER A 121 3.69 -0.38 6.27
C SER A 121 4.58 -0.79 5.09
N PHE A 122 4.01 -0.84 3.88
CA PHE A 122 4.78 -1.03 2.65
C PHE A 122 5.23 0.31 2.04
N PHE A 123 6.40 0.27 1.41
CA PHE A 123 7.04 1.42 0.76
C PHE A 123 7.66 0.99 -0.56
N GLU A 124 7.56 1.82 -1.59
CA GLU A 124 8.37 1.64 -2.80
C GLU A 124 9.82 2.03 -2.49
N LEU A 125 10.75 1.11 -2.75
CA LEU A 125 12.18 1.37 -2.70
C LEU A 125 12.59 2.15 -3.95
N ILE A 126 13.01 3.41 -3.76
CA ILE A 126 13.38 4.31 -4.86
C ILE A 126 14.84 4.16 -5.23
N VAL A 127 15.71 4.00 -4.22
CA VAL A 127 17.15 3.86 -4.44
C VAL A 127 17.83 3.21 -3.23
N ILE A 128 18.92 2.49 -3.49
CA ILE A 128 19.89 2.07 -2.48
C ILE A 128 21.20 2.77 -2.80
N LYS A 129 21.80 3.44 -1.80
CA LYS A 129 23.14 4.02 -1.88
C LYS A 129 23.94 3.71 -0.63
N GLU A 130 24.94 2.85 -0.77
CA GLU A 130 25.79 2.40 0.34
C GLU A 130 24.98 1.91 1.55
N LYS A 131 24.89 2.73 2.61
CA LYS A 131 24.19 2.42 3.87
C LYS A 131 22.81 3.07 3.96
N HIS A 132 22.37 3.79 2.93
CA HIS A 132 21.13 4.55 2.96
C HIS A 132 20.20 4.23 1.79
N SER A 133 18.92 4.08 2.10
CA SER A 133 17.90 3.82 1.09
C SER A 133 16.79 4.85 1.17
N LEU A 134 16.34 5.34 0.01
CA LEU A 134 15.21 6.25 -0.13
C LEU A 134 13.96 5.45 -0.44
N TYR A 135 12.90 5.75 0.28
CA TYR A 135 11.61 5.10 0.16
C TYR A 135 10.50 6.12 -0.14
N LEU A 136 9.48 5.66 -0.85
CA LEU A 136 8.27 6.40 -1.18
C LEU A 136 7.07 5.67 -0.60
N LYS A 137 6.21 6.41 0.11
CA LYS A 137 4.89 5.95 0.53
C LYS A 137 3.83 6.75 -0.20
N GLU A 138 3.07 6.07 -1.04
CA GLU A 138 1.85 6.60 -1.63
C GLU A 138 0.68 6.43 -0.67
N LYS A 139 -0.27 7.38 -0.68
CA LYS A 139 -1.41 7.38 0.23
C LYS A 139 -2.69 7.63 -0.55
N ILE A 140 -3.75 6.90 -0.20
CA ILE A 140 -5.10 7.12 -0.71
C ILE A 140 -6.01 7.47 0.46
N GLU A 141 -6.92 8.43 0.25
CA GLU A 141 -7.93 8.80 1.24
C GLU A 141 -9.33 8.57 0.68
N PHE A 142 -10.24 8.12 1.55
CA PHE A 142 -11.65 7.94 1.24
C PHE A 142 -12.46 9.15 1.68
N THR A 143 -13.26 9.70 0.77
CA THR A 143 -14.26 10.73 1.06
C THR A 143 -15.65 10.11 0.97
N LYS A 144 -16.48 10.31 2.00
CA LYS A 144 -17.86 9.81 2.02
C LYS A 144 -18.74 10.60 1.05
N ALA A 145 -19.78 9.95 0.55
CA ALA A 145 -20.80 10.62 -0.25
C ALA A 145 -21.47 11.75 0.55
N VAL A 146 -21.69 12.88 -0.11
CA VAL A 146 -22.40 14.04 0.44
C VAL A 146 -23.67 14.23 -0.39
N LYS A 147 -24.82 14.24 0.27
CA LYS A 147 -26.11 14.53 -0.39
C LYS A 147 -26.17 16.01 -0.74
N ALA A 148 -26.88 16.33 -1.82
CA ALA A 148 -27.14 17.72 -2.16
C ALA A 148 -27.88 18.42 -1.01
N GLN A 149 -27.44 19.62 -0.63
CA GLN A 149 -28.08 20.42 0.41
C GLN A 149 -28.01 21.90 0.03
N GLY A 150 -29.18 22.52 -0.16
CA GLY A 150 -29.28 23.89 -0.66
C GLY A 150 -28.68 24.01 -2.07
N TYR A 151 -27.70 24.90 -2.24
CA TYR A 151 -26.97 25.11 -3.50
C TYR A 151 -25.76 24.18 -3.68
N GLN A 152 -25.46 23.29 -2.72
CA GLN A 152 -24.34 22.36 -2.84
C GLN A 152 -24.76 21.11 -3.59
N ASP A 153 -24.06 20.80 -4.68
CA ASP A 153 -24.26 19.58 -5.45
C ASP A 153 -23.91 18.33 -4.64
N SER A 154 -24.56 17.21 -4.98
CA SER A 154 -24.20 15.91 -4.42
C SER A 154 -22.81 15.49 -4.89
N GLN A 155 -22.02 14.89 -3.99
CA GLN A 155 -20.75 14.27 -4.34
C GLN A 155 -20.79 12.77 -4.00
N PRO A 156 -20.37 11.89 -4.93
CA PRO A 156 -20.28 10.46 -4.65
C PRO A 156 -19.17 10.17 -3.64
N ALA A 157 -19.22 8.98 -3.05
CA ALA A 157 -18.11 8.48 -2.26
C ALA A 157 -16.91 8.24 -3.21
N MET A 158 -15.69 8.57 -2.79
CA MET A 158 -14.53 8.41 -3.65
C MET A 158 -13.23 8.11 -2.90
N PHE A 159 -12.36 7.35 -3.56
CA PHE A 159 -10.96 7.22 -3.20
C PHE A 159 -10.11 8.20 -4.00
N LYS A 160 -9.31 9.00 -3.30
CA LYS A 160 -8.47 10.02 -3.91
C LYS A 160 -7.02 9.85 -3.49
N LYS A 161 -6.14 9.77 -4.50
CA LYS A 161 -4.69 9.78 -4.30
C LYS A 161 -4.25 11.09 -3.66
N GLN A 162 -3.50 10.97 -2.58
CA GLN A 162 -2.89 12.08 -1.88
C GLN A 162 -1.46 12.30 -2.35
N LYS A 163 -0.87 13.40 -1.92
CA LYS A 163 0.55 13.64 -2.16
C LYS A 163 1.36 12.60 -1.40
N GLU A 164 2.25 11.95 -2.14
CA GLU A 164 3.20 10.98 -1.62
C GLU A 164 4.16 11.56 -0.58
N SER A 165 4.72 10.67 0.23
CA SER A 165 5.63 10.98 1.32
C SER A 165 6.94 10.22 1.14
N TYR A 166 8.06 10.89 1.38
CA TYR A 166 9.38 10.29 1.26
C TYR A 166 9.94 9.97 2.64
N PHE A 167 10.74 8.90 2.68
CA PHE A 167 11.35 8.37 3.88
C PHE A 167 12.78 7.91 3.59
N ILE A 168 13.67 7.97 4.56
CA ILE A 168 15.05 7.47 4.44
C ILE A 168 15.38 6.55 5.61
N THR A 169 16.26 5.58 5.41
CA THR A 169 16.86 4.84 6.54
C THR A 169 17.59 5.80 7.49
N ASP A 170 17.82 5.36 8.73
CA ASP A 170 18.52 6.18 9.71
C ASP A 170 19.89 6.67 9.18
N PHE A 171 20.20 7.95 9.44
CA PHE A 171 21.42 8.59 8.94
C PHE A 171 22.70 7.93 9.46
N LYS A 172 22.65 7.25 10.62
CA LYS A 172 23.79 6.51 11.17
C LYS A 172 23.85 5.06 10.71
N GLY A 173 22.84 4.57 9.98
CA GLY A 173 22.74 3.18 9.52
C GLY A 173 22.64 2.17 10.66
N GLN A 174 22.11 2.59 11.83
CA GLN A 174 22.04 1.76 13.03
C GLN A 174 20.67 1.12 13.24
N SER A 175 19.67 1.50 12.43
CA SER A 175 18.29 1.05 12.56
C SER A 175 17.62 0.95 11.19
N ASP A 176 16.80 -0.08 11.02
CA ASP A 176 15.92 -0.27 9.86
C ASP A 176 14.65 0.59 9.94
N GLN A 177 14.47 1.36 11.02
CA GLN A 177 13.34 2.28 11.15
C GLN A 177 13.51 3.47 10.19
N LEU A 178 12.47 3.72 9.40
CA LEU A 178 12.46 4.84 8.47
C LEU A 178 12.18 6.17 9.15
N ILE A 179 12.90 7.20 8.70
CA ILE A 179 12.74 8.60 9.08
C ILE A 179 11.91 9.30 8.00
N TYR A 180 10.78 9.90 8.40
CA TYR A 180 9.97 10.73 7.51
C TYR A 180 10.74 11.98 7.06
N LEU A 181 10.64 12.33 5.78
CA LEU A 181 11.20 13.54 5.20
C LEU A 181 10.14 14.65 5.13
N PRO A 182 10.20 15.66 6.01
CA PRO A 182 9.18 16.70 6.05
C PRO A 182 9.15 17.52 4.77
N ARG A 183 7.95 17.81 4.28
CA ARG A 183 7.75 18.58 3.05
C ARG A 183 7.96 20.08 3.21
N LYS A 184 8.03 20.57 4.44
CA LYS A 184 8.35 21.97 4.76
C LYS A 184 9.85 22.08 4.96
N LEU A 185 10.51 22.93 4.17
CA LEU A 185 11.97 23.13 4.21
C LEU A 185 12.49 23.36 5.63
N LYS A 186 11.81 24.20 6.43
CA LYS A 186 12.21 24.45 7.83
C LYS A 186 12.29 23.17 8.67
N ASN A 187 11.37 22.22 8.49
CA ASN A 187 11.36 20.97 9.24
C ASN A 187 12.32 19.94 8.63
N PHE A 188 12.42 19.89 7.29
CA PHE A 188 13.42 19.07 6.61
C PHE A 188 14.84 19.38 7.09
N LEU A 189 15.16 20.67 7.19
CA LEU A 189 16.47 21.13 7.65
C LEU A 189 16.76 20.81 9.13
N LYS A 190 15.76 20.45 9.94
CA LYS A 190 15.97 20.00 11.33
C LYS A 190 16.54 18.58 11.39
N LEU A 191 16.42 17.80 10.33
CA LEU A 191 17.05 16.48 10.23
C LEU A 191 18.59 16.58 10.19
N PHE A 192 19.12 17.76 9.89
CA PHE A 192 20.56 18.01 9.73
C PHE A 192 21.04 19.13 10.67
N PRO A 193 20.98 18.97 12.00
CA PRO A 193 21.21 20.06 12.94
C PRO A 193 22.58 20.73 12.77
N ALA A 194 23.64 19.95 12.55
CA ALA A 194 25.00 20.47 12.34
C ALA A 194 25.25 21.09 10.96
N HIS A 195 24.47 20.70 9.93
CA HIS A 195 24.73 21.07 8.52
C HIS A 195 23.57 21.83 7.86
N SER A 196 22.58 22.24 8.64
CA SER A 196 21.34 22.87 8.21
C SER A 196 21.56 24.06 7.26
N LYS A 197 22.50 24.96 7.61
CA LYS A 197 22.82 26.13 6.78
C LYS A 197 23.39 25.72 5.43
N THR A 198 24.33 24.78 5.41
CA THR A 198 25.01 24.37 4.18
C THR A 198 24.08 23.61 3.24
N ILE A 199 23.24 22.72 3.77
CA ILE A 199 22.21 22.02 2.98
C ILE A 199 21.19 23.01 2.43
N LYS A 200 20.78 24.01 3.21
CA LYS A 200 19.87 25.06 2.74
C LYS A 200 20.45 25.83 1.55
N SER A 201 21.73 26.21 1.60
CA SER A 201 22.39 26.88 0.47
C SER A 201 22.43 25.97 -0.75
N PHE A 202 22.87 24.72 -0.61
CA PHE A 202 22.93 23.77 -1.71
C PHE A 202 21.57 23.57 -2.40
N ILE A 203 20.49 23.40 -1.63
CA ILE A 203 19.12 23.29 -2.15
C ILE A 203 18.76 24.53 -2.97
N LYS A 204 19.06 25.73 -2.45
CA LYS A 204 18.72 27.00 -3.10
C LYS A 204 19.51 27.20 -4.40
N ASP A 205 20.82 27.03 -4.34
CA ASP A 205 21.74 27.31 -5.45
C ASP A 205 21.47 26.38 -6.63
N ASN A 206 21.08 25.13 -6.34
CA ASN A 206 20.73 24.13 -7.34
C ASN A 206 19.22 24.04 -7.64
N LYS A 207 18.40 24.92 -7.05
CA LYS A 207 16.93 24.98 -7.23
C LYS A 207 16.21 23.63 -6.99
N LEU A 208 16.70 22.86 -6.02
CA LEU A 208 16.21 21.52 -5.71
C LEU A 208 14.88 21.54 -4.96
N LYS A 209 14.03 20.55 -5.20
CA LYS A 209 12.76 20.35 -4.50
C LYS A 209 12.80 19.14 -3.58
N ILE A 210 12.50 19.35 -2.31
CA ILE A 210 12.50 18.30 -1.27
C ILE A 210 11.29 17.34 -1.35
N ASP A 211 10.40 17.54 -2.32
CA ASP A 211 9.27 16.66 -2.61
C ASP A 211 9.41 15.94 -3.96
N LYS A 212 10.64 15.87 -4.49
CA LYS A 212 10.97 15.10 -5.69
C LYS A 212 12.09 14.11 -5.39
N SER A 213 11.88 12.84 -5.68
CA SER A 213 12.87 11.77 -5.51
C SER A 213 14.25 12.11 -6.07
N GLY A 214 14.34 12.55 -7.33
CA GLY A 214 15.60 12.86 -8.00
C GLY A 214 16.36 14.04 -7.39
N ASP A 215 15.66 15.01 -6.80
CA ASP A 215 16.29 16.14 -6.12
C ASP A 215 16.70 15.78 -4.69
N LEU A 216 15.88 14.98 -3.98
CA LEU A 216 16.24 14.40 -2.69
C LEU A 216 17.54 13.58 -2.79
N LEU A 217 17.68 12.80 -3.85
CA LEU A 217 18.91 12.04 -4.13
C LEU A 217 20.14 12.94 -4.18
N LYS A 218 20.08 14.03 -4.94
CA LYS A 218 21.20 15.00 -5.01
C LYS A 218 21.52 15.63 -3.66
N ILE A 219 20.48 15.91 -2.85
CA ILE A 219 20.66 16.47 -1.50
C ILE A 219 21.38 15.46 -0.59
N PHE A 220 20.95 14.20 -0.63
CA PHE A 220 21.58 13.15 0.17
C PHE A 220 22.99 12.83 -0.29
N ASP A 221 23.25 12.78 -1.58
CA ASP A 221 24.60 12.62 -2.13
C ASP A 221 25.55 13.72 -1.63
N PHE A 222 25.09 14.97 -1.67
CA PHE A 222 25.85 16.10 -1.15
C PHE A 222 26.07 16.05 0.36
N TYR A 223 25.12 15.47 1.11
CA TYR A 223 25.22 15.34 2.56
C TYR A 223 26.19 14.23 2.96
N PHE A 224 26.09 13.05 2.35
CA PHE A 224 26.87 11.86 2.72
C PHE A 224 28.27 11.79 2.11
N SER A 225 28.53 12.52 1.01
CA SER A 225 29.89 12.64 0.45
C SER A 225 30.85 13.50 1.28
N ARG A 226 30.37 14.06 2.39
CA ARG A 226 31.18 14.87 3.30
C ARG A 226 31.89 13.97 4.32
N PRO A 227 33.19 14.20 4.57
CA PRO A 227 33.92 13.52 5.63
C PRO A 227 33.43 13.91 7.03
#